data_AF-A0A8X6SZ94-F1
#
_entry.id   AF-A0A8X6SZ94-F1
#
_cell.length_a   1.000
_cell.length_b   1.000
_cell.length_c   1.000
_cell.angle_alpha   90.00
_cell.angle_beta   90.00
_cell.angle_gamma   90.00
#
_symmetry.space_group_name_H-M   'P 1'
#
loop_
_entity.id
_entity.type
_entity.pdbx_description
1 polymer ?
#
loop_
_entity_poly.entity_id
_entity_poly.type
_entity_poly.pdbx_seq_one_letter_code
_entity_poly.pdbx_strand_id
1 'polypeptide(L)'
;MNTTVCDTTGHTPAYLLFGRELRTVDDVVQDFKSVVHNDNFVAEITPYLKRFATITEDIRERIETKQDQRKSNMIKIAVNLLFSWR
;
A
#
# COMPACT_ATOMS: atom_id res chain seq x y z
N MET A 1 -9.70 17.61 -7.94
CA MET A 1 -8.86 16.75 -8.81
C MET A 1 -8.04 15.85 -7.89
N ASN A 2 -8.00 14.55 -8.13
CA ASN A 2 -7.49 13.51 -7.21
C ASN A 2 -5.94 13.48 -7.13
N THR A 3 -5.31 14.64 -7.11
CA THR A 3 -3.85 14.83 -7.21
C THR A 3 -3.21 15.07 -5.85
N THR A 4 -4.00 15.36 -4.82
CA THR A 4 -3.51 15.50 -3.44
C THR A 4 -3.06 14.14 -2.93
N VAL A 5 -1.81 14.08 -2.48
CA VAL A 5 -1.21 12.87 -1.93
C VAL A 5 -1.87 12.55 -0.59
N CYS A 6 -2.28 11.31 -0.36
CA CYS A 6 -2.84 10.91 0.92
C CYS A 6 -1.70 10.70 1.92
N ASP A 7 -1.72 11.35 3.08
CA ASP A 7 -0.68 11.17 4.10
C ASP A 7 -0.53 9.72 4.55
N THR A 8 -1.62 8.94 4.51
CA THR A 8 -1.62 7.56 5.00
C THR A 8 -0.92 6.61 4.05
N THR A 9 -1.16 6.75 2.75
CA THR A 9 -0.61 5.87 1.73
C THR A 9 0.60 6.47 1.02
N GLY A 10 0.81 7.79 1.12
CA GLY A 10 1.89 8.51 0.45
C GLY A 10 1.73 8.63 -1.07
N HIS A 11 0.56 8.26 -1.61
CA HIS A 11 0.26 8.34 -3.04
C HIS A 11 -1.09 9.00 -3.31
N THR A 12 -1.30 9.44 -4.54
CA THR A 12 -2.54 10.08 -4.97
C THR A 12 -3.68 9.06 -5.04
N PRO A 13 -4.93 9.47 -4.79
CA PRO A 13 -6.08 8.58 -4.92
C PRO A 13 -6.21 7.97 -6.33
N ALA A 14 -5.82 8.68 -7.38
CA ALA A 14 -5.81 8.16 -8.75
C ALA A 14 -4.83 6.98 -8.91
N TYR A 15 -3.64 7.06 -8.31
CA TYR A 15 -2.64 5.97 -8.33
C TYR A 15 -3.12 4.73 -7.57
N LEU A 16 -3.84 4.94 -6.46
CA LEU A 16 -4.40 3.85 -5.65
C LEU A 16 -5.60 3.18 -6.34
N LEU A 17 -6.41 3.96 -7.05
CA LEU A 17 -7.51 3.43 -7.88
C LEU A 17 -6.97 2.56 -9.02
N PHE A 18 -5.91 3.01 -9.68
CA PHE A 18 -5.20 2.19 -10.68
C PHE A 18 -4.72 0.86 -10.08
N GLY A 19 -4.08 0.90 -8.90
CA GLY A 19 -3.66 -0.31 -8.20
C GLY A 19 -4.81 -1.22 -7.72
N ARG A 20 -6.01 -0.67 -7.50
CA ARG A 20 -7.21 -1.43 -7.13
C ARG A 20 -7.86 -2.10 -8.34
N GLU A 21 -7.85 -1.46 -9.50
CA GLU A 21 -8.42 -2.00 -10.74
C GLU A 21 -7.56 -3.14 -11.31
N LEU A 22 -6.26 -3.15 -11.00
CA LEU A 22 -5.40 -4.32 -11.10
C LEU A 22 -5.85 -5.34 -10.03
N ARG A 23 -6.85 -6.18 -10.35
CA ARG A 23 -7.42 -7.25 -9.49
C ARG A 23 -6.32 -7.91 -8.66
N THR A 24 -6.41 -7.78 -7.33
CA THR A 24 -5.54 -8.39 -6.30
C THR A 24 -4.05 -8.32 -6.62
N VAL A 25 -3.30 -7.49 -5.90
CA VAL A 25 -1.84 -7.37 -6.05
C VAL A 25 -1.15 -8.74 -6.09
N ASP A 26 -1.67 -9.75 -5.36
CA ASP A 26 -1.16 -11.12 -5.38
C ASP A 26 -1.41 -11.87 -6.71
N ASP A 27 -2.60 -11.74 -7.31
CA ASP A 27 -2.91 -12.31 -8.64
C ASP A 27 -2.08 -11.59 -9.72
N VAL A 28 -1.90 -10.29 -9.59
CA VAL A 28 -1.09 -9.45 -10.47
C VAL A 28 0.39 -9.77 -10.33
N VAL A 29 0.90 -10.08 -9.14
CA VAL A 29 2.28 -10.57 -8.95
C VAL A 29 2.45 -11.94 -9.62
N GLN A 30 1.45 -12.83 -9.51
CA GLN A 30 1.49 -14.15 -10.13
C GLN A 30 1.42 -14.10 -11.66
N ASP A 31 0.56 -13.23 -12.21
CA ASP A 31 0.48 -12.95 -13.65
C ASP A 31 1.70 -12.16 -14.16
N PHE A 32 2.25 -11.22 -13.39
CA PHE A 32 3.48 -10.55 -13.78
C PHE A 32 4.68 -11.48 -13.72
N LYS A 33 4.75 -12.39 -12.75
CA LYS A 33 5.82 -13.38 -12.67
C LYS A 33 5.77 -14.33 -13.86
N SER A 34 4.57 -14.73 -14.29
CA SER A 34 4.38 -15.54 -15.50
C SER A 34 4.72 -14.77 -16.78
N VAL A 35 4.35 -13.49 -16.89
CA VAL A 35 4.70 -12.60 -18.02
C VAL A 35 6.21 -12.31 -18.09
N VAL A 36 6.86 -12.07 -16.94
CA VAL A 36 8.31 -11.89 -16.82
C VAL A 36 9.07 -13.17 -17.17
N HIS A 37 8.49 -14.34 -16.89
CA HIS A 37 9.13 -15.63 -17.18
C HIS A 37 8.91 -16.12 -18.62
N ASN A 38 7.86 -15.66 -19.30
CA ASN A 38 7.53 -16.03 -20.68
C ASN A 38 8.29 -15.23 -21.76
N ASP A 39 9.27 -14.41 -21.37
CA ASP A 39 10.13 -13.61 -22.27
C ASP A 39 9.40 -12.78 -23.34
N ASN A 40 8.10 -12.47 -23.15
CA ASN A 40 7.32 -11.62 -24.05
C ASN A 40 7.53 -10.14 -23.70
N PHE A 41 8.79 -9.70 -23.75
CA PHE A 41 9.23 -8.39 -23.25
C PHE A 41 8.90 -7.26 -24.22
N VAL A 42 8.16 -6.28 -23.72
CA VAL A 42 8.34 -4.88 -24.12
C VAL A 42 9.35 -4.28 -23.13
N ALA A 43 10.62 -4.19 -23.53
CA ALA A 43 11.73 -3.76 -22.66
C ALA A 43 11.49 -2.40 -21.95
N GLU A 44 10.60 -1.59 -22.51
CA GLU A 44 10.24 -0.28 -21.97
C GLU A 44 9.34 -0.36 -20.72
N ILE A 45 8.48 -1.39 -20.56
CA ILE A 45 7.48 -1.38 -19.48
C ILE A 45 7.93 -2.13 -18.22
N THR A 46 8.81 -3.12 -18.35
CA THR A 46 9.34 -3.92 -17.23
C THR A 46 9.90 -3.10 -16.05
N PRO A 47 10.71 -2.04 -16.24
CA PRO A 47 11.24 -1.29 -15.10
C PRO A 47 10.13 -0.58 -14.30
N TYR A 48 9.07 -0.12 -14.96
CA TYR A 48 7.94 0.53 -14.30
C TYR A 48 7.10 -0.46 -13.49
N LEU A 49 6.95 -1.69 -13.99
CA LEU A 49 6.25 -2.75 -13.28
C LEU A 49 6.99 -3.21 -12.03
N LYS A 50 8.33 -3.36 -12.12
CA LYS A 50 9.16 -3.63 -10.93
C LYS A 50 9.02 -2.52 -9.90
N ARG A 51 9.04 -1.26 -10.35
CA ARG A 51 8.85 -0.10 -9.47
C ARG A 51 7.46 -0.06 -8.84
N PHE A 52 6.43 -0.47 -9.58
CA PHE A 52 5.07 -0.55 -9.08
C PHE A 52 4.94 -1.60 -7.97
N ALA A 53 5.55 -2.78 -8.14
CA ALA A 53 5.57 -3.83 -7.12
C ALA A 53 6.24 -3.33 -5.82
N THR A 54 7.42 -2.70 -5.91
CA THR A 54 8.11 -2.15 -4.74
C THR A 54 7.30 -1.06 -4.04
N ILE A 55 6.65 -0.17 -4.82
CA ILE A 55 5.80 0.89 -4.25
C ILE A 55 4.60 0.28 -3.52
N THR A 56 4.06 -0.83 -4.02
CA THR A 56 2.89 -1.46 -3.41
C THR A 56 3.23 -2.10 -2.07
N GLU A 57 4.44 -2.68 -1.94
CA GLU A 57 4.95 -3.16 -0.65
C GLU A 57 5.16 -2.02 0.35
N ASP A 58 5.79 -0.91 -0.07
CA ASP A 58 5.95 0.29 0.77
C ASP A 58 4.62 0.86 1.26
N ILE A 59 3.59 0.86 0.40
CA ILE A 59 2.23 1.31 0.76
C ILE A 59 1.64 0.39 1.84
N ARG A 60 1.81 -0.93 1.70
CA ARG A 60 1.32 -1.92 2.67
C ARG A 60 1.96 -1.70 4.04
N GLU A 61 3.29 -1.57 4.08
CA GLU A 61 4.04 -1.32 5.33
C GLU A 61 3.60 -0.01 6.01
N ARG A 62 3.38 1.06 5.24
CA ARG A 62 2.88 2.34 5.76
C ARG A 62 1.47 2.24 6.33
N ILE A 63 0.60 1.47 5.69
CA ILE A 63 -0.76 1.24 6.19
C ILE A 63 -0.71 0.49 7.52
N GLU A 64 0.08 -0.58 7.61
CA GLU A 64 0.25 -1.40 8.82
C GLU A 64 0.81 -0.56 9.98
N THR A 65 1.92 0.15 9.74
CA THR A 65 2.54 1.03 10.74
C THR A 65 1.55 2.08 11.25
N LYS A 66 0.79 2.74 10.35
CA LYS A 66 -0.22 3.73 10.75
C LYS A 66 -1.44 3.12 11.43
N GLN A 67 -1.77 1.86 11.18
CA GLN A 67 -2.82 1.17 11.92
C GLN A 67 -2.34 0.82 13.33
N ASP A 68 -1.11 0.35 13.49
CA ASP A 68 -0.56 -0.01 14.80
C ASP A 68 -0.32 1.21 15.68
N GLN A 69 0.11 2.33 15.09
CA GLN A 69 0.18 3.63 15.78
C GLN A 69 -1.21 4.04 16.33
N ARG A 70 -2.28 3.85 15.54
CA ARG A 70 -3.65 4.15 15.96
C ARG A 70 -4.13 3.24 17.10
N LYS A 71 -3.85 1.94 17.02
CA LYS A 71 -4.17 0.98 18.09
C LYS A 71 -3.41 1.32 19.38
N SER A 72 -2.11 1.60 19.28
CA SER A 72 -1.27 1.99 20.42
C SER A 72 -1.77 3.28 21.09
N ASN A 73 -2.13 4.29 20.30
CA ASN A 73 -2.66 5.54 20.83
C ASN A 73 -4.03 5.34 21.50
N MET A 74 -4.91 4.50 20.93
CA MET A 74 -6.17 4.14 21.59
C MET A 74 -5.95 3.47 22.94
N ILE A 75 -5.01 2.51 23.01
CA ILE A 75 -4.69 1.82 24.27
C ILE A 75 -4.18 2.81 25.32
N LYS A 76 -3.30 3.74 24.94
CA LYS A 76 -2.83 4.80 25.86
C LYS A 76 -3.96 5.68 26.36
N ILE A 77 -4.88 6.08 25.49
CA ILE A 77 -6.06 6.88 25.88
C ILE A 77 -6.96 6.09 26.84
N ALA A 78 -7.23 4.82 26.53
CA ALA A 78 -8.05 3.95 27.38
C ALA A 78 -7.42 3.76 28.77
N VAL A 79 -6.10 3.56 28.84
CA VAL A 79 -5.35 3.45 30.10
C VAL A 79 -5.43 4.76 30.90
N ASN A 80 -5.17 5.92 30.27
CA ASN A 80 -5.27 7.21 30.95
C ASN A 80 -6.68 7.51 31.46
N LEU A 81 -7.71 7.16 30.71
CA LEU A 81 -9.10 7.27 31.17
C LEU A 81 -9.32 6.32 32.36
N LEU A 82 -8.86 5.07 32.31
CA LEU A 82 -9.01 4.13 33.42
C LEU A 82 -8.35 4.63 34.72
N PHE A 83 -7.18 5.28 34.63
CA PHE A 83 -6.49 5.89 35.76
C PHE A 83 -7.15 7.19 36.25
N SER A 84 -7.84 7.93 35.39
CA SER A 84 -8.55 9.16 35.77
C SER A 84 -9.88 8.90 36.52
N TRP A 85 -10.43 7.70 36.41
CA TRP A 85 -11.71 7.30 37.05
C TRP A 85 -11.51 6.52 38.36
N ARG A 86 -10.27 6.44 38.86
CA ARG A 86 -9.88 5.76 40.10
C ARG A 86 -9.26 6.73 41.07
#